data_AF-A0AB38AG55-F1
#
_entry.id   AF-A0AB38AG55-F1
#
_cell.length_a   1.000
_cell.length_b   1.000
_cell.length_c   1.000
_cell.angle_alpha   90.00
_cell.angle_beta   90.00
_cell.angle_gamma   90.00
#
_symmetry.space_group_name_H-M   'P 1'
#
loop_
_entity.id
_entity.type
_entity.pdbx_description
1 polymer ?
#
loop_
_entity_poly.entity_id
_entity_poly.type
_entity_poly.pdbx_seq_one_letter_code
_entity_poly.pdbx_strand_id
1 'polypeptide(L)'
;MSSDDLIFSWPPASSRPTVHIALLGGFDLVVNDVPVTVPVGSKRLLAFIALNGRAAAPRSLVAGTLWPEACEQSAYANLRSALSRLRGIGRKALDVCPTEVRLARKVTVDLHHARSLAQRILDPGVPVEDLNLNAATVDQLTDDLLPGWYDEWALREAEQWQQLRLHALEALAGAFIDTKQFAGAVAAAHAAVQANPLRESSQASLIRAHLAEGNPSEALDEFERYTHRLRDELGLRPTPRLCHLVDGLQQPGSGW
;
A
#
# COMPACT_ATOMS: atom_id res chain seq x y z
N MET A 1 24.49 -6.13 12.76
CA MET A 1 23.80 -7.44 12.76
C MET A 1 23.40 -7.73 14.20
N SER A 2 22.15 -7.62 14.63
CA SER A 2 20.89 -7.66 13.90
C SER A 2 20.03 -6.43 14.21
N SER A 3 19.43 -5.88 13.15
CA SER A 3 18.24 -5.05 13.18
C SER A 3 17.04 -5.97 13.38
N ASP A 4 16.05 -5.54 14.17
CA ASP A 4 14.60 -5.76 14.01
C ASP A 4 13.91 -5.50 15.35
N ASP A 5 13.74 -4.21 15.67
CA ASP A 5 12.82 -3.74 16.71
C ASP A 5 12.16 -2.44 16.18
N LEU A 6 11.35 -2.57 15.12
CA LEU A 6 10.36 -1.55 14.79
C LEU A 6 9.07 -1.89 15.52
N ILE A 7 9.01 -1.48 16.79
CA ILE A 7 7.85 -1.64 17.67
C ILE A 7 6.78 -0.64 17.21
N PHE A 8 5.81 -1.14 16.44
CA PHE A 8 4.55 -0.47 16.16
C PHE A 8 3.76 -0.34 17.47
N SER A 9 3.67 0.85 18.06
CA SER A 9 2.98 1.01 19.35
C SER A 9 1.46 0.97 19.17
N TRP A 10 0.81 -0.09 19.65
CA TRP A 10 -0.65 -0.25 19.65
C TRP A 10 -1.28 0.31 20.96
N PRO A 11 -2.49 0.93 20.92
CA PRO A 11 -3.17 1.47 22.12
C PRO A 11 -3.61 0.37 23.12
N PRO A 12 -3.86 0.73 24.41
CA PRO A 12 -4.07 -0.24 25.48
C PRO A 12 -5.32 -1.12 25.30
N ALA A 13 -5.20 -2.36 25.79
CA ALA A 13 -6.12 -3.46 25.60
C ALA A 13 -7.57 -3.17 26.05
N SER A 14 -8.52 -3.36 25.12
CA SER A 14 -9.94 -3.48 25.41
C SER A 14 -10.29 -4.92 25.78
N SER A 15 -11.29 -5.14 26.65
CA SER A 15 -11.73 -6.45 27.17
C SER A 15 -12.32 -7.44 26.16
N ARG A 16 -12.20 -7.18 24.86
CA ARG A 16 -12.69 -8.04 23.77
C ARG A 16 -11.56 -8.29 22.78
N PRO A 17 -11.49 -9.48 22.17
CA PRO A 17 -10.35 -9.79 21.34
C PRO A 17 -10.31 -8.93 20.07
N THR A 18 -9.20 -8.24 19.86
CA THR A 18 -8.92 -7.45 18.66
C THR A 18 -8.39 -8.38 17.58
N VAL A 19 -9.06 -8.42 16.42
CA VAL A 19 -8.64 -9.23 15.27
C VAL A 19 -8.15 -8.29 14.19
N HIS A 20 -6.90 -8.49 13.77
CA HIS A 20 -6.27 -7.71 12.72
C HIS A 20 -5.84 -8.62 11.57
N ILE A 21 -6.14 -8.19 10.34
CA ILE A 21 -5.63 -8.82 9.13
C ILE A 21 -4.68 -7.82 8.48
N ALA A 22 -3.42 -8.22 8.34
CA ALA A 22 -2.47 -7.51 7.51
C ALA A 22 -2.53 -8.08 6.09
N LEU A 23 -2.54 -7.20 5.10
CA LEU A 23 -2.47 -7.52 3.67
C LEU A 23 -1.31 -6.77 2.99
N LEU A 24 -0.85 -5.67 3.58
CA LEU A 24 0.29 -4.88 3.11
C LEU A 24 1.59 -5.52 3.60
N GLY A 25 2.58 -5.67 2.72
CA GLY A 25 3.86 -6.35 3.01
C GLY A 25 3.74 -7.88 3.07
N GLY A 26 2.53 -8.41 3.16
CA GLY A 26 2.25 -9.83 3.23
C GLY A 26 0.89 -10.07 3.88
N PHE A 27 0.45 -11.33 3.89
CA PHE A 27 -0.71 -11.69 4.69
C PHE A 27 -0.27 -12.17 6.06
N ASP A 28 -0.86 -11.57 7.09
CA ASP A 28 -0.87 -12.07 8.46
C ASP A 28 -2.24 -11.93 9.12
N LEU A 29 -2.51 -12.81 10.07
CA LEU A 29 -3.68 -12.75 10.94
C LEU A 29 -3.19 -12.65 12.38
N VAL A 30 -3.49 -11.54 13.04
CA VAL A 30 -3.11 -11.29 14.43
C VAL A 30 -4.38 -11.23 15.28
N VAL A 31 -4.36 -11.91 16.43
CA VAL A 31 -5.46 -11.82 17.38
C VAL A 31 -4.93 -11.61 18.79
N ASN A 32 -5.36 -10.53 19.43
CA ASN A 32 -4.82 -10.08 20.72
C ASN A 32 -3.30 -9.99 20.68
N ASP A 33 -2.76 -9.41 19.61
CA ASP A 33 -1.32 -9.22 19.38
C ASP A 33 -0.53 -10.53 19.24
N VAL A 34 -1.22 -11.67 19.08
CA VAL A 34 -0.61 -12.98 18.82
C VAL A 34 -0.84 -13.38 17.36
N PRO A 35 0.23 -13.66 16.59
CA PRO A 35 0.11 -14.20 15.23
C PRO A 35 -0.60 -15.55 15.23
N VAL A 36 -1.51 -15.75 14.28
CA VAL A 36 -2.29 -16.98 14.12
C VAL A 36 -1.90 -17.65 12.81
N THR A 37 -1.41 -18.89 12.88
CA THR A 37 -1.14 -19.69 11.69
C THR A 37 -2.44 -20.05 10.97
N VAL A 38 -2.54 -19.69 9.69
CA VAL A 38 -3.71 -19.96 8.85
C VAL A 38 -3.36 -20.92 7.71
N PRO A 39 -4.09 -22.03 7.52
CA PRO A 39 -3.89 -22.92 6.36
C PRO A 39 -4.09 -22.18 5.04
N VAL A 40 -3.35 -22.54 3.99
CA VAL A 40 -3.32 -21.82 2.70
C VAL A 40 -4.70 -21.51 2.12
N GLY A 41 -5.61 -22.49 2.05
CA GLY A 41 -6.97 -22.26 1.53
C GLY A 41 -7.81 -21.30 2.38
N SER A 42 -7.58 -21.29 3.69
CA SER A 42 -8.21 -20.35 4.63
C SER A 42 -7.58 -18.97 4.56
N LYS A 43 -6.27 -18.89 4.27
CA LYS A 43 -5.50 -17.65 4.03
C LYS A 43 -6.07 -16.91 2.81
N ARG A 44 -6.23 -17.62 1.68
CA ARG A 44 -6.83 -17.08 0.44
C ARG A 44 -8.26 -16.58 0.67
N LEU A 45 -9.06 -17.34 1.42
CA LEU A 45 -10.41 -16.93 1.80
C LEU A 45 -10.44 -15.65 2.64
N LEU A 46 -9.63 -15.56 3.68
CA LEU A 46 -9.57 -14.36 4.53
C LEU A 46 -9.11 -13.13 3.75
N ALA A 47 -8.06 -13.27 2.94
CA ALA A 47 -7.56 -12.20 2.08
C ALA A 47 -8.65 -11.71 1.11
N PHE A 48 -9.29 -12.62 0.37
CA PHE A 48 -10.35 -12.28 -0.58
C PHE A 48 -11.53 -11.56 0.08
N ILE A 49 -11.97 -12.02 1.26
CA ILE A 49 -13.06 -11.34 1.99
C ILE A 49 -12.62 -9.98 2.53
N ALA A 50 -11.38 -9.85 3.01
CA ALA A 50 -10.83 -8.58 3.47
C ALA A 50 -10.70 -7.57 2.31
N LEU A 51 -10.34 -8.01 1.10
CA LEU A 51 -10.28 -7.15 -0.10
C LEU A 51 -11.65 -6.69 -0.60
N ASN A 52 -12.68 -7.52 -0.47
CA ASN A 52 -14.08 -7.14 -0.75
C ASN A 52 -14.66 -6.12 0.26
N GLY A 53 -13.82 -5.58 1.15
CA GLY A 53 -14.23 -4.60 2.15
C GLY A 53 -15.12 -5.22 3.23
N ARG A 54 -16.21 -4.53 3.56
CA ARG A 54 -17.23 -5.01 4.51
C ARG A 54 -18.51 -5.49 3.82
N ALA A 55 -18.51 -5.58 2.49
CA ALA A 55 -19.63 -6.13 1.73
C ALA A 55 -19.75 -7.64 1.96
N ALA A 56 -20.97 -8.14 1.87
CA ALA A 56 -21.20 -9.58 1.93
C ALA A 56 -20.95 -10.21 0.56
N ALA A 57 -20.13 -11.27 0.54
CA ALA A 57 -19.81 -12.00 -0.68
C ALA A 57 -20.66 -13.28 -0.76
N PRO A 58 -21.45 -13.49 -1.84
CA PRO A 58 -22.14 -14.74 -2.07
C PRO A 58 -21.16 -15.91 -2.10
N ARG A 59 -21.55 -17.06 -1.52
CA ARG A 59 -20.69 -18.24 -1.48
C ARG A 59 -20.33 -18.77 -2.87
N SER A 60 -21.23 -18.60 -3.85
CA SER A 60 -20.97 -18.91 -5.26
C SER A 60 -19.79 -18.13 -5.81
N LEU A 61 -19.80 -16.81 -5.61
CA LEU A 61 -18.73 -15.90 -6.02
C LEU A 61 -17.42 -16.30 -5.35
N VAL A 62 -17.42 -16.44 -4.02
CA VAL A 62 -16.20 -16.82 -3.27
C VAL A 62 -15.63 -18.15 -3.75
N ALA A 63 -16.49 -19.16 -3.95
CA ALA A 63 -16.06 -20.47 -4.41
C ALA A 63 -15.47 -20.42 -5.82
N GLY A 64 -16.17 -19.77 -6.76
CA GLY A 64 -15.72 -19.65 -8.16
C GLY A 64 -14.42 -18.85 -8.29
N THR A 65 -14.25 -17.78 -7.52
CA THR A 65 -13.04 -16.95 -7.59
C THR A 65 -11.82 -17.62 -6.98
N LEU A 66 -11.97 -18.34 -5.85
CA LEU A 66 -10.82 -18.95 -5.17
C LEU A 66 -10.38 -20.29 -5.81
N TRP A 67 -11.29 -20.98 -6.48
CA TRP A 67 -11.03 -22.26 -7.15
C TRP A 67 -11.59 -22.27 -8.58
N PRO A 68 -11.07 -21.42 -9.49
CA PRO A 68 -11.61 -21.26 -10.84
C PRO A 68 -11.51 -22.54 -11.68
N GLU A 69 -10.46 -23.34 -11.46
CA GLU A 69 -10.22 -24.60 -12.18
C GLU A 69 -11.11 -25.77 -11.70
N ALA A 70 -11.86 -25.59 -10.61
CA ALA A 70 -12.70 -26.64 -10.05
C ALA A 70 -14.13 -26.55 -10.60
N CYS A 71 -14.77 -27.70 -10.82
CA CYS A 71 -16.21 -27.71 -11.07
C CYS A 71 -16.98 -27.14 -9.86
N GLU A 72 -18.19 -26.64 -10.09
CA GLU A 72 -18.99 -25.93 -9.08
C GLU A 72 -19.10 -26.72 -7.76
N GLN A 73 -19.48 -28.00 -7.82
CA GLN A 73 -19.63 -28.83 -6.61
C GLN A 73 -18.31 -28.95 -5.82
N SER A 74 -17.18 -29.06 -6.53
CA SER A 74 -15.85 -29.15 -5.92
C SER A 74 -15.41 -27.81 -5.34
N ALA A 75 -15.67 -26.70 -6.03
CA ALA A 75 -15.39 -25.35 -5.53
C ALA A 75 -16.15 -25.08 -4.21
N TYR A 76 -17.44 -25.44 -4.14
CA TYR A 76 -18.21 -25.35 -2.89
C TYR A 76 -17.68 -26.27 -1.79
N ALA A 77 -17.24 -27.49 -2.12
CA ALA A 77 -16.62 -28.40 -1.16
C ALA A 77 -15.30 -27.83 -0.61
N ASN A 78 -14.49 -27.20 -1.47
CA ASN A 78 -13.26 -26.51 -1.08
C ASN A 78 -13.55 -25.30 -0.18
N LEU A 79 -14.57 -24.49 -0.52
CA LEU A 79 -15.00 -23.37 0.33
C LEU A 79 -15.45 -23.84 1.72
N ARG A 80 -16.26 -24.90 1.79
CA ARG A 80 -16.67 -25.50 3.07
C ARG A 80 -15.46 -25.98 3.88
N SER A 81 -14.48 -26.59 3.22
CA SER A 81 -13.24 -27.06 3.85
C SER A 81 -12.36 -25.91 4.35
N ALA A 82 -12.22 -24.83 3.57
CA ALA A 82 -11.49 -23.63 3.98
C ALA A 82 -12.15 -22.95 5.21
N LEU A 83 -13.48 -22.89 5.22
CA LEU A 83 -14.25 -22.37 6.36
C LEU A 83 -14.18 -23.27 7.59
N SER A 84 -14.22 -24.59 7.43
CA SER A 84 -14.15 -25.53 8.57
C SER A 84 -12.76 -25.63 9.19
N ARG A 85 -11.71 -25.32 8.41
CA ARG A 85 -10.32 -25.20 8.87
C ARG A 85 -10.05 -23.89 9.60
N LEU A 86 -10.84 -22.83 9.35
CA LEU A 86 -10.88 -21.66 10.22
C LEU A 86 -11.54 -22.06 11.54
N ARG A 87 -10.75 -22.58 12.47
CA ARG A 87 -11.19 -22.98 13.82
C ARG A 87 -10.85 -21.91 14.85
N GLY A 88 -11.50 -22.01 16.01
CA GLY A 88 -11.20 -21.17 17.17
C GLY A 88 -11.27 -19.69 16.86
N ILE A 89 -10.16 -19.00 17.05
CA ILE A 89 -10.09 -17.54 16.97
C ILE A 89 -10.13 -17.05 15.51
N GLY A 90 -9.54 -17.78 14.55
CA GLY A 90 -9.60 -17.40 13.12
C GLY A 90 -11.02 -17.41 12.55
N ARG A 91 -11.93 -18.22 13.13
CA ARG A 91 -13.36 -18.19 12.76
C ARG A 91 -14.05 -16.86 13.08
N LYS A 92 -13.56 -16.14 14.11
CA LYS A 92 -14.10 -14.84 14.53
C LYS A 92 -13.76 -13.70 13.55
N ALA A 93 -12.88 -13.95 12.58
CA ALA A 93 -12.58 -12.99 11.53
C ALA A 93 -13.72 -12.85 10.50
N LEU A 94 -14.63 -13.85 10.43
CA LEU A 94 -15.69 -13.89 9.43
C LEU A 94 -17.06 -14.01 10.09
N ASP A 95 -18.05 -13.29 9.56
CA ASP A 95 -19.46 -13.60 9.76
C ASP A 95 -19.92 -14.46 8.57
N VAL A 96 -20.38 -15.68 8.84
CA VAL A 96 -20.73 -16.66 7.80
C VAL A 96 -22.20 -17.01 7.95
N CYS A 97 -22.94 -16.79 6.88
CA CYS A 97 -24.34 -17.17 6.72
C CYS A 97 -24.45 -18.35 5.74
N PRO A 98 -25.64 -18.97 5.62
CA PRO A 98 -25.85 -20.06 4.67
C PRO A 98 -25.56 -19.68 3.21
N THR A 99 -25.77 -18.42 2.83
CA THR A 99 -25.64 -17.93 1.44
C THR A 99 -24.43 -17.03 1.22
N GLU A 100 -23.87 -16.44 2.27
CA GLU A 100 -22.87 -15.38 2.18
C GLU A 100 -21.75 -15.55 3.21
N VAL A 101 -20.60 -14.94 2.89
CA VAL A 101 -19.47 -14.76 3.80
C VAL A 101 -19.13 -13.26 3.82
N ARG A 102 -18.91 -12.70 5.01
CA ARG A 102 -18.48 -11.30 5.16
C ARG A 102 -17.42 -11.18 6.25
N LEU A 103 -16.65 -10.10 6.18
CA LEU A 103 -15.70 -9.76 7.24
C LEU A 103 -16.44 -9.41 8.53
N ALA A 104 -16.01 -9.96 9.66
CA ALA A 104 -16.65 -9.65 10.94
C ALA A 104 -16.44 -8.15 11.31
N ARG A 105 -17.47 -7.54 11.91
CA ARG A 105 -17.53 -6.08 12.13
C ARG A 105 -16.32 -5.49 12.90
N LYS A 106 -15.73 -6.27 13.81
CA LYS A 106 -14.62 -5.82 14.67
C LYS A 106 -13.23 -6.14 14.12
N VAL A 107 -13.15 -6.75 12.95
CA VAL A 107 -11.87 -6.98 12.29
C VAL A 107 -11.39 -5.68 11.68
N THR A 108 -10.13 -5.35 11.96
CA THR A 108 -9.39 -4.29 11.28
C THR A 108 -8.56 -4.86 10.16
N VAL A 109 -8.44 -4.13 9.05
CA VAL A 109 -7.57 -4.47 7.93
C VAL A 109 -6.69 -3.27 7.65
N ASP A 110 -5.38 -3.46 7.65
CA ASP A 110 -4.37 -2.43 7.34
C ASP A 110 -4.67 -1.69 6.03
N LEU A 111 -4.99 -2.41 4.96
CA LEU A 111 -5.32 -1.86 3.64
C LEU A 111 -6.53 -0.92 3.70
N HIS A 112 -7.54 -1.19 4.55
CA HIS A 112 -8.70 -0.30 4.68
C HIS A 112 -8.30 1.04 5.26
N HIS A 113 -7.42 1.04 6.27
CA HIS A 113 -6.90 2.26 6.86
C HIS A 113 -6.00 3.01 5.86
N ALA A 114 -5.10 2.31 5.19
CA ALA A 114 -4.20 2.89 4.19
C ALA A 114 -4.96 3.50 2.99
N ARG A 115 -5.98 2.81 2.46
CA ARG A 115 -6.87 3.36 1.42
C ARG A 115 -7.63 4.59 1.89
N SER A 116 -8.16 4.56 3.12
CA SER A 116 -8.86 5.71 3.69
C SER A 116 -7.94 6.92 3.88
N LEU A 117 -6.68 6.70 4.30
CA LEU A 117 -5.67 7.74 4.44
C LEU A 117 -5.31 8.33 3.08
N ALA A 118 -5.00 7.48 2.09
CA ALA A 118 -4.70 7.91 0.72
C ALA A 118 -5.84 8.74 0.13
N GLN A 119 -7.09 8.32 0.32
CA GLN A 119 -8.25 9.05 -0.18
C GLN A 119 -8.42 10.42 0.50
N ARG A 120 -8.12 10.54 1.80
CA ARG A 120 -8.16 11.82 2.52
C ARG A 120 -7.05 12.76 2.05
N ILE A 121 -5.84 12.25 1.81
CA ILE A 121 -4.72 13.05 1.27
C ILE A 121 -5.07 13.60 -0.12
N LEU A 122 -5.79 12.82 -0.92
CA LEU A 122 -6.19 13.20 -2.28
C LEU A 122 -7.47 14.03 -2.36
N ASP A 123 -8.18 14.24 -1.25
CA ASP A 123 -9.43 15.01 -1.22
C ASP A 123 -9.13 16.51 -1.11
N PRO A 124 -9.42 17.33 -2.13
CA PRO A 124 -9.18 18.78 -2.08
C PRO A 124 -10.01 19.49 -1.00
N GLY A 125 -11.08 18.85 -0.51
CA GLY A 125 -11.92 19.36 0.56
C GLY A 125 -11.34 19.16 1.97
N VAL A 126 -10.25 18.40 2.11
CA VAL A 126 -9.58 18.16 3.40
C VAL A 126 -8.33 19.04 3.48
N PRO A 127 -8.30 20.05 4.37
CA PRO A 127 -7.11 20.85 4.62
C PRO A 127 -5.92 19.99 5.07
N VAL A 128 -4.70 20.37 4.68
CA VAL A 128 -3.47 19.65 5.03
C VAL A 128 -3.29 19.59 6.56
N GLU A 129 -3.72 20.63 7.26
CA GLU A 129 -3.67 20.74 8.73
C GLU A 129 -4.52 19.66 9.41
N ASP A 130 -5.62 19.24 8.80
CA ASP A 130 -6.53 18.21 9.34
C ASP A 130 -6.03 16.77 9.13
N LEU A 131 -5.00 16.60 8.31
CA LEU A 131 -4.41 15.29 8.02
C LEU A 131 -3.44 14.82 9.11
N ASN A 132 -2.96 15.71 9.99
CA ASN A 132 -1.97 15.41 11.04
C ASN A 132 -0.75 14.64 10.48
N LEU A 133 -0.24 15.09 9.32
CA LEU A 133 0.83 14.43 8.59
C LEU A 133 2.12 14.35 9.41
N ASN A 134 2.73 13.17 9.42
CA ASN A 134 4.01 12.91 10.06
C ASN A 134 4.76 11.79 9.30
N ALA A 135 5.99 11.49 9.70
CA ALA A 135 6.79 10.43 9.06
C ALA A 135 6.05 9.08 8.99
N ALA A 136 5.32 8.70 10.04
CA ALA A 136 4.54 7.44 10.08
C ALA A 136 3.35 7.40 9.09
N THR A 137 3.02 8.54 8.47
CA THR A 137 2.04 8.61 7.37
C THR A 137 2.61 7.97 6.10
N VAL A 138 3.93 8.14 5.86
CA VAL A 138 4.63 7.54 4.70
C VAL A 138 4.65 6.03 4.82
N ASP A 139 4.96 5.50 6.01
CA ASP A 139 5.06 4.07 6.26
C ASP A 139 3.75 3.34 5.92
N GLN A 140 2.60 3.94 6.26
CA GLN A 140 1.27 3.37 5.98
C GLN A 140 0.92 3.26 4.49
N LEU A 141 1.66 3.95 3.62
CA LEU A 141 1.43 3.98 2.17
C LEU A 141 2.53 3.25 1.38
N THR A 142 3.58 2.75 2.05
CA THR A 142 4.80 2.27 1.39
C THR A 142 4.64 0.83 0.86
N ASP A 143 3.97 -0.03 1.62
CA ASP A 143 4.00 -1.48 1.38
C ASP A 143 3.13 -1.95 0.19
N ASP A 144 3.62 -2.99 -0.48
CA ASP A 144 2.91 -3.71 -1.55
C ASP A 144 1.75 -4.53 -1.01
N LEU A 145 0.67 -4.65 -1.78
CA LEU A 145 -0.45 -5.50 -1.41
C LEU A 145 -0.15 -6.95 -1.77
N LEU A 146 -0.13 -7.84 -0.76
CA LEU A 146 -0.01 -9.29 -0.91
C LEU A 146 1.12 -9.72 -1.87
N PRO A 147 2.37 -9.29 -1.63
CA PRO A 147 3.50 -9.69 -2.47
C PRO A 147 3.60 -11.23 -2.58
N GLY A 148 3.89 -11.73 -3.78
CA GLY A 148 3.99 -13.17 -4.08
C GLY A 148 2.64 -13.88 -4.31
N TRP A 149 1.52 -13.16 -4.34
CA TRP A 149 0.23 -13.70 -4.74
C TRP A 149 -0.04 -13.44 -6.23
N TYR A 150 -0.26 -14.51 -6.97
CA TYR A 150 -0.46 -14.47 -8.43
C TYR A 150 -1.90 -14.75 -8.86
N ASP A 151 -2.81 -14.81 -7.89
CA ASP A 151 -4.24 -14.92 -8.17
C ASP A 151 -4.75 -13.66 -8.88
N GLU A 152 -5.49 -13.80 -9.98
CA GLU A 152 -5.98 -12.65 -10.78
C GLU A 152 -6.76 -11.62 -9.93
N TRP A 153 -7.57 -12.10 -8.99
CA TRP A 153 -8.32 -11.23 -8.07
C TRP A 153 -7.40 -10.42 -7.14
N ALA A 154 -6.25 -10.97 -6.74
CA ALA A 154 -5.28 -10.29 -5.89
C ALA A 154 -4.47 -9.28 -6.70
N LEU A 155 -4.01 -9.68 -7.90
CA LEU A 155 -3.25 -8.81 -8.81
C LEU A 155 -4.05 -7.56 -9.17
N ARG A 156 -5.35 -7.70 -9.47
CA ARG A 156 -6.24 -6.57 -9.78
C ARG A 156 -6.36 -5.58 -8.62
N GLU A 157 -6.41 -6.07 -7.38
CA GLU A 157 -6.47 -5.23 -6.19
C GLU A 157 -5.11 -4.58 -5.89
N ALA A 158 -4.01 -5.28 -6.17
CA ALA A 158 -2.66 -4.77 -5.99
C ALA A 158 -2.35 -3.64 -6.98
N GLU A 159 -2.76 -3.77 -8.23
CA GLU A 159 -2.63 -2.71 -9.24
C GLU A 159 -3.44 -1.45 -8.83
N GLN A 160 -4.68 -1.62 -8.40
CA GLN A 160 -5.51 -0.51 -7.90
C GLN A 160 -4.87 0.17 -6.68
N TRP A 161 -4.35 -0.63 -5.74
CA TRP A 161 -3.63 -0.09 -4.58
C TRP A 161 -2.37 0.67 -5.00
N GLN A 162 -1.57 0.12 -5.91
CA GLN A 162 -0.35 0.75 -6.39
C GLN A 162 -0.62 2.12 -7.03
N GLN A 163 -1.65 2.24 -7.86
CA GLN A 163 -2.02 3.53 -8.44
C GLN A 163 -2.46 4.54 -7.38
N LEU A 164 -3.34 4.12 -6.46
CA LEU A 164 -3.84 4.99 -5.39
C LEU A 164 -2.71 5.49 -4.48
N ARG A 165 -1.82 4.58 -4.03
CA ARG A 165 -0.72 4.96 -3.13
C ARG A 165 0.29 5.86 -3.83
N LEU A 166 0.59 5.65 -5.12
CA LEU A 166 1.52 6.51 -5.88
C LEU A 166 1.01 7.95 -5.91
N HIS A 167 -0.26 8.14 -6.26
CA HIS A 167 -0.88 9.47 -6.25
C HIS A 167 -0.88 10.09 -4.85
N ALA A 168 -1.22 9.31 -3.81
CA ALA A 168 -1.23 9.82 -2.44
C ALA A 168 0.17 10.19 -1.94
N LEU A 169 1.21 9.41 -2.25
CA LEU A 169 2.59 9.70 -1.87
C LEU A 169 3.13 10.95 -2.59
N GLU A 170 2.81 11.12 -3.88
CA GLU A 170 3.16 12.33 -4.65
C GLU A 170 2.49 13.59 -4.04
N ALA A 171 1.20 13.51 -3.69
CA ALA A 171 0.48 14.60 -3.04
C ALA A 171 1.01 14.88 -1.62
N LEU A 172 1.34 13.83 -0.88
CA LEU A 172 1.94 13.91 0.46
C LEU A 172 3.30 14.61 0.44
N ALA A 173 4.14 14.30 -0.56
CA ALA A 173 5.41 15.00 -0.75
C ALA A 173 5.21 16.51 -0.96
N GLY A 174 4.21 16.90 -1.77
CA GLY A 174 3.83 18.29 -1.96
C GLY A 174 3.38 18.97 -0.66
N ALA A 175 2.50 18.34 0.10
CA ALA A 175 2.02 18.87 1.38
C ALA A 175 3.16 19.05 2.41
N PHE A 176 4.14 18.14 2.43
CA PHE A 176 5.33 18.30 3.27
C PHE A 176 6.23 19.45 2.81
N ILE A 177 6.38 19.68 1.49
CA ILE A 177 7.11 20.85 0.96
C ILE A 177 6.43 22.15 1.41
N ASP A 178 5.11 22.23 1.24
CA ASP A 178 4.33 23.43 1.58
C ASP A 178 4.41 23.78 3.07
N THR A 179 4.50 22.76 3.92
CA THR A 179 4.66 22.90 5.37
C THR A 179 6.13 22.93 5.85
N LYS A 180 7.09 22.97 4.91
CA LYS A 180 8.55 22.98 5.16
C LYS A 180 9.08 21.78 5.95
N GLN A 181 8.40 20.64 5.86
CA GLN A 181 8.80 19.36 6.44
C GLN A 181 9.60 18.53 5.42
N PHE A 182 10.77 19.03 5.02
CA PHE A 182 11.50 18.51 3.87
C PHE A 182 11.91 17.03 3.98
N ALA A 183 12.31 16.57 5.17
CA ALA A 183 12.62 15.15 5.39
C ALA A 183 11.41 14.23 5.10
N GLY A 184 10.20 14.66 5.47
CA GLY A 184 8.97 13.95 5.14
C GLY A 184 8.67 13.96 3.64
N ALA A 185 8.95 15.10 2.96
CA ALA A 185 8.78 15.22 1.52
C ALA A 185 9.69 14.25 0.75
N VAL A 186 10.97 14.18 1.12
CA VAL A 186 11.94 13.26 0.53
C VAL A 186 11.52 11.81 0.80
N ALA A 187 11.13 11.47 2.02
CA ALA A 187 10.67 10.12 2.36
C ALA A 187 9.45 9.70 1.52
N ALA A 188 8.43 10.56 1.42
CA ALA A 188 7.22 10.28 0.64
C ALA A 188 7.51 10.13 -0.86
N ALA A 189 8.31 11.05 -1.43
CA ALA A 189 8.66 10.99 -2.84
C ALA A 189 9.56 9.79 -3.17
N HIS A 190 10.49 9.45 -2.28
CA HIS A 190 11.33 8.27 -2.42
C HIS A 190 10.49 6.99 -2.37
N ALA A 191 9.53 6.88 -1.45
CA ALA A 191 8.58 5.76 -1.42
C ALA A 191 7.78 5.64 -2.74
N ALA A 192 7.38 6.76 -3.34
CA ALA A 192 6.72 6.77 -4.65
C ALA A 192 7.64 6.29 -5.80
N VAL A 193 8.93 6.64 -5.75
CA VAL A 193 9.93 6.16 -6.72
C VAL A 193 10.19 4.67 -6.55
N GLN A 194 10.32 4.16 -5.33
CA GLN A 194 10.49 2.73 -5.07
C GLN A 194 9.28 1.91 -5.56
N ALA A 195 8.07 2.45 -5.36
CA ALA A 195 6.84 1.80 -5.80
C ALA A 195 6.67 1.75 -7.33
N ASN A 196 7.23 2.71 -8.08
CA ASN A 196 7.30 2.67 -9.54
C ASN A 196 8.50 3.49 -10.07
N PRO A 197 9.66 2.85 -10.27
CA PRO A 197 10.90 3.55 -10.64
C PRO A 197 10.88 4.24 -12.01
N LEU A 198 9.98 3.83 -12.91
CA LEU A 198 9.83 4.39 -14.26
C LEU A 198 8.77 5.51 -14.34
N ARG A 199 8.10 5.84 -13.23
CA ARG A 199 7.06 6.87 -13.21
C ARG A 199 7.67 8.26 -13.09
N GLU A 200 7.60 9.04 -14.15
CA GLU A 200 8.19 10.38 -14.21
C GLU A 200 7.64 11.35 -13.14
N SER A 201 6.36 11.26 -12.76
CA SER A 201 5.78 12.13 -11.73
C SER A 201 6.33 11.84 -10.33
N SER A 202 6.64 10.58 -10.01
CA SER A 202 7.33 10.21 -8.76
C SER A 202 8.74 10.83 -8.75
N GLN A 203 9.45 10.71 -9.87
CA GLN A 203 10.79 11.27 -10.06
C GLN A 203 10.80 12.79 -9.91
N ALA A 204 9.85 13.46 -10.57
CA ALA A 204 9.64 14.90 -10.43
C ALA A 204 9.36 15.32 -8.98
N SER A 205 8.63 14.50 -8.22
CA SER A 205 8.34 14.78 -6.81
C SER A 205 9.60 14.67 -5.95
N LEU A 206 10.47 13.68 -6.20
CA LEU A 206 11.71 13.49 -5.47
C LEU A 206 12.72 14.62 -5.76
N ILE A 207 12.86 14.99 -7.04
CA ILE A 207 13.68 16.13 -7.46
C ILE A 207 13.18 17.42 -6.78
N ARG A 208 11.87 17.69 -6.79
CA ARG A 208 11.30 18.86 -6.10
C ARG A 208 11.56 18.85 -4.60
N ALA A 209 11.47 17.67 -3.95
CA ALA A 209 11.74 17.54 -2.53
C ALA A 209 13.20 17.89 -2.19
N HIS A 210 14.16 17.37 -2.96
CA HIS A 210 15.57 17.72 -2.79
C HIS A 210 15.86 19.20 -3.06
N LEU A 211 15.27 19.78 -4.09
CA LEU A 211 15.39 21.22 -4.37
C LEU A 211 14.83 22.08 -3.23
N ALA A 212 13.66 21.71 -2.70
CA ALA A 212 13.02 22.42 -1.59
C ALA A 212 13.83 22.31 -0.28
N GLU A 213 14.48 21.18 -0.05
CA GLU A 213 15.40 20.96 1.07
C GLU A 213 16.73 21.74 0.93
N GLY A 214 17.06 22.22 -0.27
CA GLY A 214 18.31 22.91 -0.56
C GLY A 214 19.45 21.99 -1.00
N ASN A 215 19.13 20.81 -1.51
CA ASN A 215 20.08 19.78 -1.95
C ASN A 215 20.11 19.64 -3.49
N PRO A 216 20.66 20.62 -4.24
CA PRO A 216 20.64 20.60 -5.71
C PRO A 216 21.48 19.47 -6.32
N SER A 217 22.54 19.02 -5.64
CA SER A 217 23.35 17.87 -6.09
C SER A 217 22.51 16.60 -6.14
N GLU A 218 21.74 16.30 -5.08
CA GLU A 218 20.85 15.13 -5.02
C GLU A 218 19.74 15.20 -6.09
N ALA A 219 19.20 16.40 -6.34
CA ALA A 219 18.22 16.62 -7.39
C ALA A 219 18.78 16.32 -8.79
N LEU A 220 20.02 16.71 -9.07
CA LEU A 220 20.70 16.43 -10.33
C LEU A 220 21.04 14.95 -10.47
N ASP A 221 21.58 14.34 -9.42
CA ASP A 221 21.93 12.91 -9.39
C ASP A 221 20.69 12.04 -9.66
N GLU A 222 19.53 12.38 -9.07
CA GLU A 222 18.30 11.63 -9.32
C GLU A 222 17.80 11.80 -10.75
N PHE A 223 17.86 13.01 -11.31
CA PHE A 223 17.52 13.26 -12.71
C PHE A 223 18.40 12.45 -13.67
N GLU A 224 19.71 12.41 -13.42
CA GLU A 224 20.65 11.65 -14.24
C GLU A 224 20.43 10.14 -14.12
N ARG A 225 20.17 9.64 -12.90
CA ARG A 225 19.85 8.22 -12.64
C ARG A 225 18.60 7.81 -13.40
N TYR A 226 17.53 8.61 -13.30
CA TYR A 226 16.29 8.35 -14.02
C TYR A 226 16.48 8.42 -15.55
N THR A 227 17.25 9.39 -16.03
CA THR A 227 17.55 9.54 -17.47
C THR A 227 18.24 8.31 -18.04
N HIS A 228 19.21 7.74 -17.31
CA HIS A 228 19.87 6.49 -17.70
C HIS A 228 18.89 5.32 -17.69
N ARG A 229 18.15 5.13 -16.60
CA ARG A 229 17.16 4.06 -16.47
C ARG A 229 16.12 4.09 -17.59
N LEU A 230 15.54 5.26 -17.86
CA LEU A 230 14.49 5.43 -18.86
C LEU A 230 14.99 5.12 -20.28
N ARG A 231 16.25 5.48 -20.58
CA ARG A 231 16.89 5.13 -21.85
C ARG A 231 17.15 3.64 -21.97
N ASP A 232 17.70 3.03 -20.93
CA ASP A 232 18.13 1.63 -20.95
C ASP A 232 16.93 0.67 -20.97
N GLU A 233 15.86 0.98 -20.23
CA GLU A 233 14.69 0.10 -20.12
C GLU A 233 13.63 0.37 -21.20
N LEU A 234 13.40 1.63 -21.58
CA LEU A 234 12.31 2.00 -22.50
C LEU A 234 12.78 2.66 -23.80
N GLY A 235 14.07 3.00 -23.95
CA GLY A 235 14.57 3.76 -25.10
C GLY A 235 14.07 5.21 -25.15
N LEU A 236 13.53 5.72 -24.05
CA LEU A 236 12.91 7.04 -23.96
C LEU A 236 13.85 8.07 -23.30
N ARG A 237 13.45 9.34 -23.35
CA ARG A 237 14.11 10.45 -22.66
C ARG A 237 13.12 11.16 -21.73
N PRO A 238 13.59 11.83 -20.67
CA PRO A 238 12.75 12.68 -19.82
C PRO A 238 11.93 13.68 -20.63
N THR A 239 10.72 13.97 -20.17
CA THR A 239 9.91 15.02 -20.79
C THR A 239 10.50 16.41 -20.52
N PRO A 240 10.17 17.43 -21.33
CA PRO A 240 10.58 18.81 -21.07
C PRO A 240 10.16 19.31 -19.68
N ARG A 241 9.03 18.84 -19.16
CA ARG A 241 8.56 19.20 -17.81
C ARG A 241 9.51 18.75 -16.72
N LEU A 242 10.14 17.57 -16.87
CA LEU A 242 11.12 17.07 -15.92
C LEU A 242 12.46 17.80 -16.09
N CYS A 243 12.93 18.01 -17.33
CA CYS A 243 14.17 18.75 -17.60
C CYS A 243 14.15 20.16 -16.98
N HIS A 244 13.04 20.87 -17.11
CA HIS A 244 12.87 22.21 -16.54
C HIS A 244 13.07 22.30 -15.02
N LEU A 245 12.97 21.19 -14.28
CA LEU A 245 13.25 21.21 -12.83
C LEU A 245 14.75 21.38 -12.53
N VAL A 246 15.64 20.97 -13.44
CA VAL A 246 17.10 20.97 -13.22
C VAL A 246 17.88 21.90 -14.16
N ASP A 247 17.23 22.49 -15.17
CA ASP A 247 17.87 23.41 -16.14
C ASP A 247 18.73 24.51 -15.48
N GLY A 248 18.25 25.10 -14.39
CA GLY A 248 18.94 26.17 -13.67
C GLY A 248 20.16 25.70 -12.86
N LEU A 249 20.27 24.40 -12.59
CA LEU A 249 21.41 23.80 -11.87
C LEU A 249 22.54 23.39 -12.81
N GLN A 250 22.23 23.11 -14.07
CA GLN A 250 23.19 22.65 -15.08
C GLN A 250 23.96 23.80 -15.74
N GLN A 251 23.61 25.07 -15.46
CA GLN A 251 24.42 26.19 -15.92
C GLN A 251 25.66 26.33 -15.03
N PRO A 252 26.89 26.23 -15.58
CA PRO A 252 28.09 26.51 -14.81
C PRO A 252 27.98 27.95 -14.29
N GLY A 253 28.14 28.11 -12.97
CA GLY A 253 28.16 29.42 -12.34
C GLY A 253 29.12 30.34 -13.11
N SER A 254 28.57 31.34 -13.77
CA SER A 254 29.34 32.45 -14.33
C SER A 254 29.90 33.26 -13.16
N GLY A 255 31.11 32.86 -12.74
CA GLY A 255 32.01 33.66 -11.90
C GLY A 255 31.83 33.53 -10.39
N TRP A 256 32.85 32.94 -9.76
CA TRP A 256 33.55 33.54 -8.63
C TRP A 256 35.05 33.41 -8.88
#